data_AF-A0A2N4UVY0-F1
#
_entry.id   AF-A0A2N4UVY0-F1
#
_cell.length_a   1.000
_cell.length_b   1.000
_cell.length_c   1.000
_cell.angle_alpha   90.00
_cell.angle_beta   90.00
_cell.angle_gamma   90.00
#
_symmetry.space_group_name_H-M   'P 1'
#
loop_
_entity.id
_entity.type
_entity.pdbx_description
1 polymer ?
#
loop_
_entity_poly.entity_id
_entity_poly.type
_entity_poly.pdbx_seq_one_letter_code
_entity_poly.pdbx_strand_id
1 'polypeptide(L)'
;MVTAAEIKAAAKEQTEAAEKKVIKIKKQVFAPTNVTTDKITASTASAKLAAVNHKQKATTKKTTKDGMLILGHHEWVLVLSGTQHISAYIDPKSSTSRIGVKDLVEFERDGDNWVKFIFQAKEYKYPVKAWEKSDDQKRLPVVLLRTKLGDRNDEVAYQLIDGGNGVVLGENFMRDVAVQNSQRKYIQPQAK
;
A
#
# COMPACT_ATOMS: atom_id res chain seq x y z
N MET A 1 -56.45 -26.15 26.76
CA MET A 1 -55.44 -27.18 26.43
C MET A 1 -55.98 -28.04 25.31
N VAL A 2 -55.44 -27.92 24.10
CA VAL A 2 -55.26 -29.04 23.15
C VAL A 2 -54.04 -28.67 22.29
N THR A 3 -53.01 -29.50 22.37
CA THR A 3 -51.85 -29.52 21.48
C THR A 3 -52.11 -30.51 20.35
N ALA A 4 -51.67 -30.22 19.13
CA ALA A 4 -51.30 -31.23 18.14
C ALA A 4 -50.46 -30.55 17.05
N ALA A 5 -49.17 -30.89 17.05
CA ALA A 5 -48.36 -30.86 15.85
C ALA A 5 -48.87 -31.92 14.86
N GLU A 6 -48.31 -31.90 13.65
CA GLU A 6 -48.54 -32.83 12.53
C GLU A 6 -49.76 -32.40 11.69
N ILE A 7 -49.69 -32.26 10.37
CA ILE A 7 -49.02 -33.14 9.41
C ILE A 7 -48.52 -32.32 8.22
N LYS A 8 -47.24 -32.55 7.92
CA LYS A 8 -46.46 -32.10 6.78
C LYS A 8 -46.89 -32.91 5.54
N ALA A 9 -47.50 -32.27 4.55
CA ALA A 9 -47.88 -32.87 3.28
C ALA A 9 -46.93 -32.47 2.14
N ALA A 10 -46.70 -33.42 1.24
CA ALA A 10 -45.60 -33.51 0.30
C ALA A 10 -45.87 -32.89 -1.09
N ALA A 11 -44.81 -32.30 -1.66
CA ALA A 11 -44.32 -32.34 -3.05
C ALA A 11 -45.23 -32.18 -4.31
N LYS A 12 -44.69 -31.37 -5.25
CA LYS A 12 -44.97 -31.23 -6.71
C LYS A 12 -46.32 -30.57 -7.07
N GLU A 13 -46.48 -29.68 -8.06
CA GLU A 13 -45.82 -29.41 -9.34
C GLU A 13 -46.30 -28.00 -9.80
N GLN A 14 -45.44 -27.13 -10.35
CA GLN A 14 -45.54 -26.56 -11.73
C GLN A 14 -46.98 -26.25 -12.21
N THR A 15 -47.42 -25.08 -12.68
CA THR A 15 -46.83 -23.96 -13.44
C THR A 15 -48.02 -23.06 -13.82
N GLU A 16 -47.89 -21.73 -13.79
CA GLU A 16 -48.59 -20.76 -14.67
C GLU A 16 -48.10 -19.35 -14.26
N ALA A 17 -47.05 -18.78 -14.87
CA ALA A 17 -47.05 -18.16 -16.20
C ALA A 17 -48.16 -17.10 -16.39
N ALA A 18 -47.89 -15.87 -15.94
CA ALA A 18 -47.76 -14.69 -16.82
C ALA A 18 -48.29 -13.40 -16.18
N GLU A 19 -47.39 -12.62 -15.59
CA GLU A 19 -47.40 -11.18 -15.82
C GLU A 19 -46.03 -10.76 -16.34
N LYS A 20 -45.89 -10.86 -17.66
CA LYS A 20 -44.81 -10.23 -18.42
C LYS A 20 -45.18 -8.78 -18.65
N LYS A 21 -44.26 -7.88 -18.31
CA LYS A 21 -43.70 -6.80 -19.14
C LYS A 21 -43.53 -5.52 -18.32
N VAL A 22 -42.35 -5.31 -17.75
CA VAL A 22 -41.58 -4.08 -17.94
C VAL A 22 -40.09 -4.45 -17.81
N ILE A 23 -39.29 -4.04 -18.79
CA ILE A 23 -37.81 -4.08 -18.89
C ILE A 23 -37.15 -5.42 -19.27
N LYS A 24 -37.02 -5.60 -20.58
CA LYS A 24 -35.86 -6.25 -21.21
C LYS A 24 -35.08 -5.16 -21.93
N ILE A 25 -33.93 -4.74 -21.39
CA ILE A 25 -32.69 -4.39 -22.12
C ILE A 25 -31.49 -4.56 -21.16
N LYS A 26 -30.80 -5.69 -21.34
CA LYS A 26 -29.35 -5.95 -21.28
C LYS A 26 -28.50 -5.49 -20.08
N LYS A 27 -28.15 -6.49 -19.24
CA LYS A 27 -26.81 -7.11 -19.16
C LYS A 27 -25.64 -6.20 -18.71
N GLN A 28 -25.37 -6.13 -17.40
CA GLN A 28 -24.06 -6.51 -16.84
C GLN A 28 -24.07 -6.53 -15.30
N VAL A 29 -23.92 -7.75 -14.79
CA VAL A 29 -23.47 -8.23 -13.49
C VAL A 29 -22.81 -7.17 -12.57
N PHE A 30 -23.45 -6.86 -11.45
CA PHE A 30 -22.78 -6.41 -10.23
C PHE A 30 -22.89 -7.52 -9.20
N ALA A 31 -21.83 -8.32 -9.07
CA ALA A 31 -21.61 -9.19 -7.92
C ALA A 31 -20.79 -8.40 -6.87
N PRO A 32 -21.05 -8.59 -5.57
CA PRO A 32 -20.28 -7.96 -4.50
C PRO A 32 -18.92 -8.65 -4.39
N THR A 33 -17.84 -7.98 -4.80
CA THR A 33 -16.49 -8.53 -4.69
C THR A 33 -15.82 -8.05 -3.42
N ASN A 34 -15.83 -8.95 -2.43
CA ASN A 34 -14.84 -9.19 -1.38
C ASN A 34 -13.48 -8.51 -1.67
N VAL A 35 -13.09 -7.51 -0.87
CA VAL A 35 -11.73 -6.93 -0.90
C VAL A 35 -10.87 -7.76 0.04
N THR A 36 -10.44 -8.90 -0.49
CA THR A 36 -9.48 -9.81 0.11
C THR A 36 -8.13 -9.12 0.30
N THR A 37 -7.52 -9.41 1.45
CA THR A 37 -6.15 -9.23 1.91
C THR A 37 -5.09 -9.71 0.91
N ASP A 38 -4.93 -9.04 -0.23
CA ASP A 38 -3.88 -9.33 -1.21
C ASP A 38 -3.43 -8.04 -1.91
N LYS A 39 -2.30 -7.47 -1.45
CA LYS A 39 -1.27 -6.77 -2.26
C LYS A 39 -0.29 -5.97 -1.39
N ILE A 40 0.64 -6.69 -0.75
CA ILE A 40 2.03 -6.22 -0.61
C ILE A 40 2.91 -7.19 -1.39
N THR A 41 2.68 -7.28 -2.70
CA THR A 41 3.56 -7.98 -3.65
C THR A 41 4.22 -6.94 -4.56
N ALA A 42 5.12 -6.15 -3.98
CA ALA A 42 6.08 -5.34 -4.72
C ALA A 42 7.50 -5.85 -4.43
N SER A 43 7.80 -7.11 -4.80
CA SER A 43 9.20 -7.58 -4.72
C SER A 43 9.64 -8.66 -5.71
N THR A 44 8.77 -9.36 -6.45
CA THR A 44 9.25 -10.37 -7.41
C THR A 44 9.56 -9.81 -8.81
N ALA A 45 9.32 -8.52 -9.06
CA ALA A 45 9.77 -7.85 -10.30
C ALA A 45 11.20 -7.30 -10.23
N SER A 46 11.84 -7.28 -9.04
CA SER A 46 13.16 -6.63 -8.86
C SER A 46 14.37 -7.47 -9.30
N ALA A 47 14.21 -8.74 -9.66
CA ALA A 47 15.33 -9.57 -10.13
C ALA A 47 15.50 -9.59 -11.67
N LYS A 48 14.53 -9.10 -12.45
CA LYS A 48 14.59 -9.12 -13.93
C LYS A 48 14.63 -7.75 -14.61
N LEU A 49 14.56 -6.65 -13.84
CA LEU A 49 14.63 -5.28 -14.36
C LEU A 49 15.97 -4.55 -14.09
N ALA A 50 16.92 -5.20 -13.41
CA ALA A 50 18.28 -4.65 -13.22
C ALA A 50 19.15 -4.67 -14.51
N ALA A 51 18.63 -5.20 -15.63
CA ALA A 51 19.36 -5.31 -16.91
C ALA A 51 18.64 -4.64 -18.10
N VAL A 52 17.71 -3.72 -17.86
CA VAL A 52 17.19 -2.85 -18.94
C VAL A 52 17.81 -1.47 -18.77
N ASN A 53 18.80 -1.22 -19.62
CA ASN A 53 19.46 0.06 -19.80
C ASN A 53 18.40 1.14 -20.11
N HIS A 54 17.93 1.87 -19.09
CA HIS A 54 17.02 3.01 -19.28
C HIS A 54 17.81 4.18 -19.86
N LYS A 55 18.05 4.13 -21.18
CA LYS A 55 18.22 5.33 -21.99
C LYS A 55 16.93 6.13 -21.95
N GLN A 56 16.68 6.85 -20.86
CA GLN A 56 15.56 7.78 -20.75
C GLN A 56 15.93 9.06 -21.49
N LYS A 57 15.88 8.99 -22.82
CA LYS A 57 15.99 10.15 -23.72
C LYS A 57 14.60 10.77 -23.87
N ALA A 58 14.25 11.73 -22.99
CA ALA A 58 13.31 12.83 -23.28
C ALA A 58 13.12 13.72 -22.05
N THR A 59 13.05 15.02 -22.31
CA THR A 59 12.81 16.20 -21.46
C THR A 59 11.54 16.11 -20.61
N THR A 60 11.48 15.14 -19.71
CA THR A 60 10.33 15.02 -18.81
C THR A 60 10.51 15.98 -17.65
N LYS A 61 9.58 16.94 -17.51
CA LYS A 61 9.54 17.85 -16.36
C LYS A 61 9.54 17.01 -15.09
N LYS A 62 10.52 17.28 -14.24
CA LYS A 62 10.70 16.62 -12.93
C LYS A 62 10.01 17.38 -11.81
N THR A 63 9.64 18.63 -12.08
CA THR A 63 8.99 19.53 -11.14
C THR A 63 7.83 20.27 -11.81
N THR A 64 6.85 20.66 -11.00
CA THR A 64 5.80 21.60 -11.40
C THR A 64 6.39 23.02 -11.51
N LYS A 65 5.59 23.97 -12.03
CA LYS A 65 6.01 25.37 -12.08
C LYS A 65 6.25 25.95 -10.68
N ASP A 66 5.52 25.45 -9.70
CA ASP A 66 5.56 25.92 -8.31
C ASP A 66 6.64 25.19 -7.48
N GLY A 67 7.47 24.35 -8.13
CA GLY A 67 8.63 23.71 -7.51
C GLY A 67 8.37 22.34 -6.87
N MET A 68 7.14 21.83 -6.87
CA MET A 68 6.83 20.49 -6.36
C MET A 68 7.42 19.41 -7.26
N LEU A 69 7.88 18.29 -6.68
CA LEU A 69 8.33 17.13 -7.44
C LEU A 69 7.17 16.48 -8.20
N ILE A 70 7.45 16.01 -9.42
CA ILE A 70 6.54 15.13 -10.16
C ILE A 70 7.02 13.70 -9.95
N LEU A 71 6.22 12.88 -9.28
CA LEU A 71 6.52 11.47 -9.02
C LEU A 71 5.75 10.58 -9.97
N GLY A 72 6.34 9.46 -10.36
CA GLY A 72 5.65 8.40 -11.07
C GLY A 72 4.76 7.57 -10.15
N HIS A 73 4.19 6.50 -10.70
CA HIS A 73 3.49 5.47 -9.95
C HIS A 73 4.44 4.66 -9.05
N HIS A 74 5.70 4.57 -9.44
CA HIS A 74 6.80 4.06 -8.63
C HIS A 74 7.98 5.01 -8.70
N GLU A 75 8.75 5.10 -7.62
CA GLU A 75 10.00 5.87 -7.57
C GLU A 75 11.11 5.10 -6.87
N TRP A 76 12.34 5.47 -7.18
CA TRP A 76 13.51 4.95 -6.47
C TRP A 76 13.75 5.73 -5.20
N VAL A 77 13.87 5.03 -4.07
CA VAL A 77 14.21 5.63 -2.79
C VAL A 77 15.37 4.92 -2.10
N LEU A 78 16.10 5.66 -1.28
CA LEU A 78 16.96 5.11 -0.24
C LEU A 78 16.29 5.38 1.10
N VAL A 79 16.14 4.34 1.91
CA VAL A 79 15.51 4.45 3.24
C VAL A 79 16.54 4.03 4.28
N LEU A 80 16.57 4.74 5.42
CA LEU A 80 17.59 4.60 6.47
C LEU A 80 19.00 4.86 5.90
N SER A 81 20.02 4.26 6.51
CA SER A 81 21.41 4.26 6.02
C SER A 81 21.66 3.14 4.98
N GLY A 82 20.62 2.76 4.23
CA GLY A 82 20.73 1.76 3.16
C GLY A 82 21.54 2.27 1.97
N THR A 83 22.24 1.36 1.28
CA THR A 83 23.00 1.66 0.06
C THR A 83 22.30 1.21 -1.22
N GLN A 84 21.21 0.45 -1.09
CA GLN A 84 20.45 -0.08 -2.20
C GLN A 84 19.15 0.70 -2.39
N HIS A 85 18.94 1.19 -3.61
CA HIS A 85 17.66 1.80 -3.99
C HIS A 85 16.59 0.73 -4.08
N ILE A 86 15.44 1.05 -3.51
CA ILE A 86 14.25 0.22 -3.54
C ILE A 86 13.15 0.95 -4.31
N SER A 87 12.33 0.17 -5.01
CA SER A 87 11.16 0.71 -5.70
C SER A 87 10.05 0.93 -4.67
N ALA A 88 9.67 2.19 -4.45
CA ALA A 88 8.55 2.56 -3.62
C ALA A 88 7.31 2.80 -4.48
N TYR A 89 6.16 2.28 -4.03
CA TYR A 89 4.85 2.59 -4.60
C TYR A 89 4.38 3.95 -4.09
N ILE A 90 3.87 4.79 -4.99
CA ILE A 90 3.35 6.11 -4.63
C ILE A 90 1.82 6.01 -4.51
N ASP A 91 1.31 6.24 -3.30
CA ASP A 91 -0.12 6.10 -2.97
C ASP A 91 -0.69 7.37 -2.32
N PRO A 92 -1.17 8.34 -3.12
CA PRO A 92 -1.76 9.57 -2.57
C PRO A 92 -3.07 9.33 -1.81
N LYS A 93 -3.64 8.11 -1.86
CA LYS A 93 -4.87 7.77 -1.12
C LYS A 93 -4.60 7.23 0.28
N SER A 94 -3.34 6.89 0.59
CA SER A 94 -2.95 6.46 1.92
C SER A 94 -2.51 7.67 2.73
N SER A 95 -3.17 7.97 3.84
CA SER A 95 -2.76 9.09 4.71
C SER A 95 -1.31 8.92 5.21
N THR A 96 -0.93 7.69 5.57
CA THR A 96 0.38 7.36 6.14
C THR A 96 1.19 6.47 5.21
N SER A 97 2.49 6.69 5.17
CA SER A 97 3.46 5.81 4.48
C SER A 97 3.62 4.49 5.23
N ARG A 98 3.93 3.41 4.50
CA ARG A 98 4.02 2.04 5.03
C ARG A 98 5.28 1.34 4.57
N ILE A 99 5.86 0.50 5.41
CA ILE A 99 7.06 -0.29 5.09
C ILE A 99 6.94 -1.70 5.64
N GLY A 100 7.14 -2.69 4.76
CA GLY A 100 7.25 -4.09 5.16
C GLY A 100 8.63 -4.38 5.72
N VAL A 101 8.69 -5.01 6.89
CA VAL A 101 9.93 -5.38 7.59
C VAL A 101 9.87 -6.84 8.03
N LYS A 102 11.00 -7.39 8.46
CA LYS A 102 11.08 -8.74 9.04
C LYS A 102 11.39 -8.68 10.52
N ASP A 103 10.98 -9.70 11.26
CA ASP A 103 11.28 -9.88 12.68
C ASP A 103 10.97 -8.62 13.51
N LEU A 104 9.77 -8.05 13.30
CA LEU A 104 9.33 -6.86 14.04
C LEU A 104 9.03 -7.23 15.49
N VAL A 105 9.82 -6.69 16.42
CA VAL A 105 9.72 -6.95 17.86
C VAL A 105 9.63 -5.63 18.62
N GLU A 106 8.60 -5.48 19.43
CA GLU A 106 8.41 -4.34 20.35
C GLU A 106 9.19 -4.57 21.64
N PHE A 107 9.79 -3.52 22.20
CA PHE A 107 10.48 -3.57 23.50
C PHE A 107 10.47 -2.20 24.18
N GLU A 108 10.74 -2.17 25.48
CA GLU A 108 10.89 -0.93 26.24
C GLU A 108 12.38 -0.61 26.45
N ARG A 109 12.72 0.67 26.32
CA ARG A 109 14.05 1.19 26.67
C ARG A 109 13.90 2.56 27.30
N ASP A 110 14.45 2.71 28.50
CA ASP A 110 14.45 3.97 29.25
C ASP A 110 13.03 4.52 29.51
N GLY A 111 12.02 3.64 29.61
CA GLY A 111 10.61 4.00 29.78
C GLY A 111 9.86 4.36 28.49
N ASP A 112 10.54 4.38 27.34
CA ASP A 112 9.95 4.63 26.04
C ASP A 112 9.67 3.32 25.28
N ASN A 113 8.67 3.36 24.39
CA ASN A 113 8.38 2.26 23.47
C ASN A 113 9.34 2.28 22.28
N TRP A 114 9.96 1.14 21.99
CA TRP A 114 10.86 0.94 20.87
C TRP A 114 10.44 -0.27 20.05
N VAL A 115 10.93 -0.31 18.81
CA VAL A 115 10.81 -1.47 17.94
C VAL A 115 12.17 -1.85 17.37
N LYS A 116 12.37 -3.15 17.23
CA LYS A 116 13.50 -3.78 16.57
C LYS A 116 12.97 -4.50 15.33
N PHE A 117 13.64 -4.35 14.20
CA PHE A 117 13.22 -5.01 12.95
C PHE A 117 14.39 -5.15 11.98
N ILE A 118 14.25 -6.06 11.02
CA ILE A 118 15.19 -6.26 9.92
C ILE A 118 14.62 -5.64 8.64
N PHE A 119 15.44 -4.81 7.99
CA PHE A 119 15.14 -4.21 6.70
C PHE A 119 16.38 -4.22 5.80
N GLN A 120 16.24 -4.65 4.55
CA GLN A 120 17.38 -4.83 3.62
C GLN A 120 18.57 -5.60 4.25
N ALA A 121 18.27 -6.72 4.92
CA ALA A 121 19.23 -7.59 5.60
C ALA A 121 20.06 -6.93 6.74
N LYS A 122 19.60 -5.78 7.27
CA LYS A 122 20.21 -5.12 8.44
C LYS A 122 19.18 -4.96 9.56
N GLU A 123 19.61 -5.16 10.80
CA GLU A 123 18.78 -4.90 11.99
C GLU A 123 18.80 -3.40 12.34
N TYR A 124 17.63 -2.87 12.71
CA TYR A 124 17.45 -1.50 13.17
C TYR A 124 16.65 -1.47 14.47
N LYS A 125 16.88 -0.45 15.29
CA LYS A 125 16.14 -0.15 16.52
C LYS A 125 15.71 1.31 16.51
N TYR A 126 14.41 1.56 16.61
CA TYR A 126 13.84 2.91 16.55
C TYR A 126 12.82 3.15 17.67
N PRO A 127 12.74 4.38 18.22
CA PRO A 127 11.67 4.75 19.12
C PRO A 127 10.35 4.84 18.35
N VAL A 128 9.27 4.35 18.97
CA VAL A 128 7.92 4.47 18.43
C VAL A 128 7.42 5.89 18.65
N LYS A 129 6.99 6.55 17.59
CA LYS A 129 6.49 7.93 17.61
C LYS A 129 4.98 8.00 17.81
N ALA A 130 4.28 7.03 17.26
CA ALA A 130 2.84 6.89 17.40
C ALA A 130 2.42 5.45 17.18
N TRP A 131 1.17 5.16 17.53
CA TRP A 131 0.51 3.90 17.23
C TRP A 131 -0.70 4.19 16.36
N GLU A 132 -0.73 3.58 15.19
CA GLU A 132 -1.85 3.71 14.26
C GLU A 132 -2.52 2.37 14.04
N LYS A 133 -3.78 2.40 13.63
CA LYS A 133 -4.50 1.18 13.26
C LYS A 133 -4.39 0.96 11.76
N SER A 134 -4.14 -0.28 11.36
CA SER A 134 -4.34 -0.69 9.97
C SER A 134 -5.83 -0.77 9.64
N ASP A 135 -6.15 -0.96 8.36
CA ASP A 135 -7.51 -1.23 7.89
C ASP A 135 -8.12 -2.45 8.60
N ASP A 136 -7.29 -3.46 8.85
CA ASP A 136 -7.63 -4.69 9.60
C ASP A 136 -7.67 -4.49 11.13
N GLN A 137 -7.70 -3.24 11.61
CA GLN A 137 -7.70 -2.86 13.04
C GLN A 137 -6.47 -3.33 13.85
N LYS A 138 -5.40 -3.78 13.18
CA LYS A 138 -4.14 -4.13 13.86
C LYS A 138 -3.41 -2.86 14.29
N ARG A 139 -2.98 -2.82 15.54
CA ARG A 139 -2.12 -1.74 16.06
C ARG A 139 -0.71 -1.88 15.48
N LEU A 140 -0.24 -0.87 14.77
CA LEU A 140 1.07 -0.84 14.13
C LEU A 140 1.92 0.30 14.71
N PRO A 141 3.22 0.06 14.97
CA PRO A 141 4.13 1.10 15.40
C PRO A 141 4.47 2.03 14.24
N VAL A 142 4.45 3.33 14.50
CA VAL A 142 4.90 4.37 13.57
C VAL A 142 6.26 4.86 14.01
N VAL A 143 7.22 4.85 13.09
CA VAL A 143 8.60 5.33 13.31
C VAL A 143 8.95 6.40 12.27
N LEU A 144 9.87 7.30 12.63
CA LEU A 144 10.41 8.30 11.71
C LEU A 144 11.68 7.77 11.06
N LEU A 145 11.65 7.59 9.74
CA LEU A 145 12.78 7.09 8.96
C LEU A 145 13.24 8.14 7.96
N ARG A 146 14.55 8.29 7.83
CA ARG A 146 15.14 9.13 6.78
C ARG A 146 14.97 8.46 5.41
N THR A 147 14.39 9.18 4.47
CA THR A 147 14.12 8.72 3.10
C THR A 147 14.66 9.72 2.09
N LYS A 148 15.53 9.25 1.20
CA LYS A 148 16.00 10.02 0.04
C LYS A 148 15.24 9.65 -1.22
N LEU A 149 14.85 10.64 -1.99
CA LEU A 149 14.19 10.50 -3.30
C LEU A 149 14.66 11.64 -4.21
N GLY A 150 15.32 11.30 -5.33
CA GLY A 150 16.01 12.30 -6.14
C GLY A 150 17.04 13.07 -5.31
N ASP A 151 16.91 14.39 -5.29
CA ASP A 151 17.80 15.28 -4.54
C ASP A 151 17.27 15.60 -3.12
N ARG A 152 16.11 15.05 -2.72
CA ARG A 152 15.51 15.27 -1.41
C ARG A 152 15.96 14.24 -0.38
N ASN A 153 15.92 14.65 0.89
CA ASN A 153 16.29 13.83 2.04
C ASN A 153 15.43 14.18 3.25
N ASP A 154 14.25 13.56 3.33
CA ASP A 154 13.19 13.91 4.29
C ASP A 154 13.08 12.87 5.40
N GLU A 155 12.64 13.29 6.58
CA GLU A 155 12.28 12.37 7.67
C GLU A 155 10.77 12.10 7.59
N VAL A 156 10.41 10.83 7.38
CA VAL A 156 9.05 10.42 7.02
C VAL A 156 8.52 9.45 8.06
N ALA A 157 7.27 9.63 8.47
CA ALA A 157 6.58 8.69 9.35
C ALA A 157 6.12 7.46 8.57
N TYR A 158 6.55 6.28 9.00
CA TYR A 158 6.16 5.00 8.44
C TYR A 158 5.47 4.13 9.49
N GLN A 159 4.31 3.60 9.14
CA GLN A 159 3.76 2.41 9.79
C GLN A 159 4.61 1.19 9.41
N LEU A 160 5.13 0.48 10.40
CA LEU A 160 5.83 -0.79 10.18
C LEU A 160 4.84 -1.94 10.09
N ILE A 161 5.00 -2.77 9.06
CA ILE A 161 4.21 -3.99 8.86
C ILE A 161 5.16 -5.17 9.00
N ASP A 162 4.84 -6.09 9.90
CA ASP A 162 5.56 -7.35 10.02
C ASP A 162 5.21 -8.27 8.84
N GLY A 163 6.19 -8.50 7.98
CA GLY A 163 6.02 -9.16 6.70
C GLY A 163 5.68 -8.21 5.54
N GLY A 164 5.51 -8.81 4.36
CA GLY A 164 5.39 -8.07 3.11
C GLY A 164 6.74 -7.54 2.62
N ASN A 165 6.82 -7.27 1.31
CA ASN A 165 8.01 -6.69 0.71
C ASN A 165 7.58 -5.45 -0.07
N GLY A 166 7.92 -4.27 0.44
CA GLY A 166 7.63 -3.01 -0.24
C GLY A 166 7.70 -1.79 0.65
N VAL A 167 7.84 -0.65 0.00
CA VAL A 167 7.68 0.68 0.58
C VAL A 167 6.53 1.36 -0.14
N VAL A 168 5.61 1.95 0.62
CA VAL A 168 4.53 2.78 0.12
C VAL A 168 4.75 4.19 0.67
N LEU A 169 4.83 5.17 -0.23
CA LEU A 169 4.83 6.59 0.13
C LEU A 169 3.41 7.12 0.03
N GLY A 170 2.85 7.47 1.18
CA GLY A 170 1.51 8.02 1.32
C GLY A 170 1.47 9.54 1.12
N GLU A 171 0.29 10.11 1.36
CA GLU A 171 0.04 11.55 1.40
C GLU A 171 0.99 12.25 2.38
N ASN A 172 1.28 11.68 3.55
CA ASN A 172 2.19 12.30 4.52
C ASN A 172 3.61 12.57 3.98
N PHE A 173 4.07 11.79 3.00
CA PHE A 173 5.32 12.08 2.29
C PHE A 173 5.11 13.13 1.20
N MET A 174 4.01 13.06 0.46
CA MET A 174 3.79 13.89 -0.73
C MET A 174 3.33 15.32 -0.42
N ARG A 175 2.69 15.51 0.74
CA ARG A 175 2.10 16.78 1.14
C ARG A 175 3.14 17.90 1.06
N ASP A 176 2.79 18.97 0.36
CA ASP A 176 3.61 20.17 0.15
C ASP A 176 4.95 19.96 -0.59
N VAL A 177 5.25 18.73 -1.05
CA VAL A 177 6.52 18.42 -1.74
C VAL A 177 6.34 17.82 -3.12
N ALA A 178 5.22 17.14 -3.41
CA ALA A 178 5.11 16.33 -4.62
C ALA A 178 3.68 16.14 -5.14
N VAL A 179 3.58 15.93 -6.46
CA VAL A 179 2.37 15.49 -7.16
C VAL A 179 2.63 14.21 -7.93
N GLN A 180 1.66 13.30 -7.98
CA GLN A 180 1.80 12.03 -8.70
C GLN A 180 1.30 12.15 -10.14
N ASN A 181 2.09 11.64 -11.08
CA ASN A 181 1.68 11.28 -12.43
C ASN A 181 1.67 9.74 -12.57
N SER A 182 0.48 9.15 -12.46
CA SER A 182 0.27 7.70 -12.50
C SER A 182 0.59 7.03 -13.83
N GLN A 183 0.73 7.79 -14.92
CA GLN A 183 1.02 7.27 -16.26
C GLN A 183 2.51 6.99 -16.49
N ARG A 184 3.36 7.34 -15.52
CA ARG A 184 4.82 7.22 -15.62
C ARG A 184 5.38 6.51 -14.39
N LYS A 185 6.61 6.02 -14.48
CA LYS A 185 7.35 5.41 -13.38
C LYS A 185 8.79 5.93 -13.41
N TYR A 186 9.43 6.02 -12.25
CA TYR A 186 10.83 6.40 -12.10
C TYR A 186 11.15 7.73 -12.80
N ILE A 187 10.39 8.77 -12.44
CA ILE A 187 10.56 10.12 -13.02
C ILE A 187 11.79 10.77 -12.40
N GLN A 188 12.00 10.56 -11.10
CA GLN A 188 13.11 11.15 -10.38
C GLN A 188 14.38 10.31 -10.56
N PRO A 189 15.56 10.96 -10.58
CA PRO A 189 16.82 10.24 -10.59
C PRO A 189 16.97 9.43 -9.28
N GLN A 190 17.79 8.40 -9.33
CA GLN A 190 18.21 7.71 -8.11
C GLN A 190 18.99 8.69 -7.21
N ALA A 191 18.67 8.70 -5.92
CA ALA A 191 19.37 9.52 -4.94
C ALA A 191 20.84 9.14 -4.82
N LYS A 192 21.70 10.12 -4.54
CA LYS A 192 23.14 9.90 -4.29
C LYS A 192 23.46 9.61 -2.83
#